data_AF-G5QHW1-F1
#
_entry.id   AF-G5QHW1-F1
#
_cell.length_a   1.000
_cell.length_b   1.000
_cell.length_c   1.000
_cell.angle_alpha   90.00
_cell.angle_beta   90.00
_cell.angle_gamma   90.00
#
_symmetry.space_group_name_H-M   'P 1'
#
loop_
_entity.id
_entity.type
_entity.pdbx_description
1 polymer ?
#
loop_
_entity_poly.entity_id
_entity_poly.type
_entity_poly.pdbx_seq_one_letter_code
_entity_poly.pdbx_strand_id
1 'polypeptide(L)'
;MKREMLSPRYTTRYEDLLLPDVQDILIACVDGLKGFPDAINSVFPQTYIQLCIIHMVRNCLKYVSWKDYKAATSGLRPDRRGGTDGDG
;
A
#
# COMPACT_ATOMS: atom_id res chain seq x y z
N MET A 1 -12.11 -18.13 0.84
CA MET A 1 -10.84 -18.21 0.10
C MET A 1 -11.06 -17.70 -1.32
N LYS A 2 -10.36 -16.61 -1.65
CA LYS A 2 -9.78 -16.27 -2.96
C LYS A 2 -10.74 -16.12 -4.15
N ARG A 3 -11.12 -14.87 -4.39
CA ARG A 3 -10.94 -14.17 -5.69
C ARG A 3 -11.19 -12.69 -5.45
N GLU A 4 -10.28 -12.07 -4.70
CA GLU A 4 -10.11 -10.62 -4.85
C GLU A 4 -9.50 -10.43 -6.24
N MET A 5 -10.39 -10.07 -7.15
CA MET A 5 -10.16 -9.71 -8.52
C MET A 5 -9.46 -8.34 -8.52
N LEU A 6 -8.26 -8.29 -7.96
CA LEU A 6 -7.30 -7.23 -8.19
C LEU A 6 -6.45 -7.70 -9.37
N SER A 7 -6.64 -7.08 -10.53
CA SER A 7 -5.96 -7.45 -11.77
C SER A 7 -4.44 -7.57 -11.57
N PRO A 8 -3.73 -8.45 -12.30
CA PRO A 8 -2.28 -8.71 -12.10
C PRO A 8 -1.37 -7.48 -12.27
N ARG A 9 -1.91 -6.35 -12.72
CA ARG A 9 -1.12 -5.17 -13.12
C ARG A 9 -0.50 -4.39 -11.97
N TYR A 10 -0.85 -4.67 -10.71
CA TYR A 10 -0.31 -3.96 -9.55
C TYR A 10 -0.03 -4.86 -8.34
N THR A 11 -0.06 -6.19 -8.53
CA THR A 11 0.31 -7.16 -7.49
C THR A 11 1.70 -7.71 -7.82
N THR A 12 2.76 -7.06 -7.34
CA THR A 12 4.13 -7.55 -7.53
C THR A 12 4.32 -8.80 -6.64
N ARG A 13 4.77 -9.91 -7.23
CA ARG A 13 5.10 -11.11 -6.46
C ARG A 13 6.51 -10.99 -5.91
N TYR A 14 6.76 -11.69 -4.81
CA TYR A 14 8.08 -11.74 -4.21
C TYR A 14 9.14 -12.29 -5.19
N GLU A 15 8.73 -13.25 -6.03
CA GLU A 15 9.54 -13.85 -7.09
C GLU A 15 10.02 -12.81 -8.11
N ASP A 16 9.20 -11.80 -8.39
CA ASP A 16 9.51 -10.73 -9.34
C ASP A 16 10.59 -9.77 -8.80
N LEU A 17 10.73 -9.68 -7.48
CA LEU A 17 11.74 -8.86 -6.81
C LEU A 17 13.13 -9.51 -6.85
N LEU A 18 13.21 -10.81 -7.15
CA LEU A 18 14.46 -11.57 -7.23
C LEU A 18 15.03 -11.59 -8.65
N LEU A 19 14.34 -10.98 -9.62
CA LEU A 19 14.84 -10.85 -10.98
C LEU A 19 16.06 -9.91 -10.99
N PRO A 20 17.10 -10.22 -11.76
CA PRO A 20 18.34 -9.43 -11.80
C PRO A 20 18.15 -7.98 -12.29
N ASP A 21 17.00 -7.67 -12.88
CA ASP A 21 16.65 -6.33 -13.35
C ASP A 21 16.21 -5.38 -12.21
N VAL A 22 15.91 -5.92 -11.02
CA VAL A 22 15.56 -5.11 -9.84
C VAL A 22 16.80 -4.95 -8.98
N GLN A 23 17.44 -3.78 -9.05
CA GLN A 23 18.69 -3.51 -8.35
C GLN A 23 18.49 -3.13 -6.89
N ASP A 24 17.52 -2.25 -6.60
CA ASP A 24 17.23 -1.82 -5.23
C ASP A 24 15.81 -1.27 -5.10
N ILE A 25 15.26 -1.35 -3.91
CA ILE A 25 13.91 -0.86 -3.57
C ILE A 25 14.06 0.13 -2.42
N LEU A 26 13.79 1.40 -2.68
CA LEU A 26 13.93 2.43 -1.65
C LEU A 26 12.73 2.46 -0.71
N ILE A 27 11.52 2.18 -1.22
CA ILE A 27 10.26 2.26 -0.47
C ILE A 27 9.38 1.07 -0.82
N ALA A 28 8.95 0.32 0.19
CA ALA A 28 7.98 -0.76 0.06
C ALA A 28 6.74 -0.49 0.92
N CYS A 29 5.57 -0.47 0.27
CA CYS A 29 4.28 -0.31 0.96
C CYS A 29 3.62 -1.69 1.17
N VAL A 30 3.51 -2.11 2.42
CA VAL A 30 2.99 -3.45 2.78
C VAL A 30 1.66 -3.37 3.54
N ASP A 31 0.84 -4.41 3.43
CA ASP A 31 -0.48 -4.51 4.09
C ASP A 31 -0.41 -4.98 5.55
N GLY A 32 0.73 -4.83 6.23
CA GLY A 32 0.91 -5.28 7.62
C GLY A 32 0.89 -6.80 7.82
N LEU A 33 1.12 -7.58 6.77
CA LEU A 33 1.26 -9.04 6.85
C LEU A 33 2.49 -9.42 7.69
N LYS A 34 2.28 -10.23 8.74
CA LYS A 34 3.38 -10.72 9.60
C LYS A 34 4.41 -11.50 8.77
N GLY A 35 5.69 -11.19 8.95
CA GLY A 35 6.81 -11.84 8.27
C GLY A 35 7.11 -11.33 6.85
N PHE A 36 6.22 -10.55 6.24
CA PHE A 36 6.49 -9.96 4.92
C PHE A 36 7.51 -8.82 4.98
N PRO A 37 7.48 -7.91 5.98
CA PRO A 37 8.54 -6.94 6.18
C PRO A 37 9.92 -7.59 6.37
N ASP A 38 9.97 -8.67 7.15
CA ASP A 38 11.21 -9.39 7.45
C ASP A 38 11.80 -10.06 6.21
N ALA A 39 10.94 -10.59 5.33
CA ALA A 39 11.36 -11.14 4.05
C ALA A 39 11.96 -10.07 3.14
N ILE A 40 11.31 -8.91 3.00
CA ILE A 40 11.82 -7.80 2.19
C ILE A 40 13.17 -7.29 2.74
N ASN A 41 13.29 -7.10 4.05
CA ASN A 41 14.53 -6.67 4.69
C ASN A 41 15.68 -7.68 4.53
N SER A 42 15.37 -8.97 4.34
CA SER A 42 16.37 -10.01 4.07
C SER A 42 17.01 -9.87 2.69
N VAL A 43 16.25 -9.40 1.69
CA VAL A 43 16.74 -9.23 0.31
C VAL A 43 17.24 -7.80 0.06
N PHE A 44 16.54 -6.81 0.60
CA PHE A 44 16.80 -5.38 0.40
C PHE A 44 16.86 -4.66 1.76
N PRO A 45 18.00 -4.72 2.47
CA PRO A 45 18.12 -4.19 3.83
C PRO A 45 18.05 -2.65 3.93
N GLN A 46 18.18 -1.94 2.82
CA GLN A 46 18.07 -0.48 2.75
C GLN A 46 16.64 0.01 2.46
N THR A 47 15.68 -0.91 2.33
CA THR A 47 14.29 -0.56 2.00
C THR A 47 13.59 0.09 3.18
N TYR A 48 12.96 1.24 2.95
CA TYR A 48 12.03 1.81 3.92
C TYR A 48 10.66 1.15 3.80
N ILE A 49 10.23 0.46 4.86
CA ILE A 49 8.94 -0.23 4.90
C ILE A 49 7.88 0.69 5.48
N GLN A 50 6.89 1.04 4.66
CA GLN A 50 5.71 1.81 5.07
C GLN A 50 4.46 0.93 5.04
N LEU A 51 3.52 1.21 5.94
CA LEU A 51 2.18 0.62 5.88
C LEU A 51 1.39 1.24 4.73
N CYS A 52 0.80 0.40 3.89
CA CYS A 52 0.07 0.86 2.72
C CYS A 52 -1.24 1.54 3.13
N ILE A 53 -1.28 2.88 3.05
CA ILE A 53 -2.47 3.70 3.33
C ILE A 53 -3.65 3.27 2.45
N ILE A 54 -3.40 2.85 1.21
CA ILE A 54 -4.45 2.40 0.30
C ILE A 54 -5.13 1.12 0.82
N HIS A 55 -4.35 0.16 1.35
CA HIS A 55 -4.94 -1.04 1.95
C HIS A 55 -5.68 -0.71 3.24
N MET A 56 -5.15 0.21 4.06
CA MET A 56 -5.85 0.71 5.25
C MET A 56 -7.22 1.29 4.90
N VAL A 57 -7.26 2.24 3.95
CA VAL A 57 -8.50 2.89 3.52
C VAL A 57 -9.47 1.88 2.91
N ARG A 58 -8.99 0.95 2.06
CA ARG A 58 -9.82 -0.12 1.49
C ARG A 58 -10.40 -1.04 2.56
N ASN A 59 -9.60 -1.42 3.56
CA ASN A 59 -10.06 -2.25 4.68
C ASN A 59 -11.11 -1.51 5.51
N CYS A 60 -10.93 -0.22 5.79
CA CYS A 60 -11.92 0.60 6.49
C CYS A 60 -13.23 0.72 5.71
N LEU A 61 -13.17 0.98 4.40
CA LEU A 61 -14.34 1.15 3.55
C LEU A 61 -15.15 -0.14 3.36
N LYS A 62 -14.56 -1.33 3.61
CA LYS A 62 -15.28 -2.61 3.58
C LYS A 62 -16.42 -2.69 4.60
N TYR A 63 -16.30 -1.95 5.70
CA TYR A 63 -17.32 -1.90 6.76
C TYR A 63 -18.38 -0.83 6.51
N VAL A 64 -18.24 -0.01 5.47
CA VAL A 64 -19.16 1.06 5.13
C VAL A 64 -20.23 0.53 4.20
N SER A 65 -21.49 0.83 4.49
CA SER A 65 -22.60 0.49 3.61
C SER A 65 -22.46 1.22 2.26
N TRP A 66 -22.90 0.60 1.16
CA TRP A 66 -22.80 1.23 -0.17
C TRP A 66 -23.48 2.62 -0.25
N LYS A 67 -24.53 2.82 0.57
CA LYS A 67 -25.25 4.11 0.65
C LYS A 67 -24.38 5.21 1.24
N ASP A 68 -23.53 4.87 2.21
CA ASP A 68 -22.69 5.82 2.94
C ASP A 68 -21.29 5.95 2.34
N TYR A 69 -20.94 5.10 1.36
CA TYR A 69 -19.62 5.08 0.72
C TYR A 69 -19.22 6.44 0.14
N LYS A 70 -20.14 7.13 -0.52
CA LYS A 70 -19.88 8.45 -1.12
C LYS A 70 -19.65 9.53 -0.07
N ALA A 71 -20.32 9.44 1.08
CA ALA A 71 -20.09 10.34 2.20
C ALA A 71 -18.74 10.07 2.86
N ALA A 72 -18.43 8.79 3.14
CA ALA A 72 -17.18 8.36 3.75
C ALA A 72 -15.93 8.67 2.91
N THR A 73 -16.06 8.69 1.58
CA THR A 73 -14.93 8.96 0.66
C THR A 73 -14.82 10.42 0.21
N SER A 74 -15.79 11.27 0.57
CA SER A 74 -15.84 12.67 0.10
C SER A 74 -14.63 13.53 0.53
N GLY A 75 -14.06 13.24 1.71
CA GLY A 75 -12.87 13.92 2.25
C GLY A 75 -11.53 13.32 1.82
N LEU A 76 -11.52 12.13 1.21
CA LEU A 76 -10.29 11.43 0.81
C LEU A 76 -9.71 11.92 -0.52
N ARG A 77 -10.03 13.15 -0.95
CA ARG A 77 -9.39 13.74 -2.14
C ARG A 77 -7.88 13.79 -1.87
N PRO A 78 -7.04 13.13 -2.68
CA PRO A 78 -5.62 13.38 -2.62
C PRO A 78 -5.43 14.83 -3.07
N ASP A 79 -5.07 15.71 -2.14
CA ASP A 79 -4.67 17.05 -2.53
C ASP A 79 -3.46 16.90 -3.46
N ARG A 80 -3.58 17.42 -4.69
CA ARG A 80 -2.50 17.31 -5.70
C ARG A 80 -1.36 18.29 -5.37
N ARG A 81 -1.49 19.07 -4.30
CA ARG A 81 -0.43 19.88 -3.73
C ARG A 81 -0.01 19.26 -2.40
N GLY A 82 1.27 18.98 -2.25
CA GLY A 82 1.86 18.77 -0.93
C GLY A 82 1.76 20.10 -0.19
N GLY A 83 0.81 20.20 0.73
CA GLY A 83 0.74 21.31 1.69
C GLY A 83 1.94 21.21 2.62
N THR A 84 2.78 22.23 2.58
CA THR A 84 3.83 22.49 3.57
C THR A 84 3.22 22.51 4.98
N ASP A 85 3.81 21.76 5.90
CA ASP A 85 3.46 21.82 7.33
C ASP A 85 3.73 23.23 7.87
N GLY A 86 2.66 24.01 8.07
CA GLY A 86 2.68 25.30 8.74
C GLY A 86 2.24 25.12 10.18
N ASP A 87 3.21 25.00 11.08
CA ASP A 87 3.08 25.22 12.52
C ASP A 87 2.75 26.70 12.77
N GLY A 88 1.71 26.98 13.54
CA GLY A 88 1.21 28.32 13.88
C GLY A 88 0.17 28.29 14.98
#